data_AF-A0A0F9DPN1-F1
#
_entry.id   AF-A0A0F9DPN1-F1
#
_cell.length_a   1.000
_cell.length_b   1.000
_cell.length_c   1.000
_cell.angle_alpha   90.00
_cell.angle_beta   90.00
_cell.angle_gamma   90.00
#
_symmetry.space_group_name_H-M   'P 1'
#
loop_
_entity.id
_entity.type
_entity.pdbx_description
1 polymer ?
#
loop_
_entity_poly.entity_id
_entity_poly.type
_entity_poly.pdbx_seq_one_letter_code
_entity_poly.pdbx_strand_id
1 'polypeptide(L)'
;IRETERPVIMSIGMSTLEQIRTAVKTLGGNNAPITLMVCTSAYPCPIDKLNLNRILSLKKYFPMFRIGYSGHEVGLWTTLCAVAMGAQVVERHFTLDRSMKGSDHAASLEPKGMALLVREIRAFEEAQGVGNLGPVDIERPAMDSLRRYK
;
A
#
# COMPACT_ATOMS: atom_id res chain seq x y z
N ILE A 1 22.39 -11.23 1.00
CA ILE A 1 21.21 -10.62 0.31
C ILE A 1 21.62 -10.06 -1.04
N ARG A 2 22.52 -9.06 -1.13
CA ARG A 2 22.92 -8.47 -2.43
C ARG A 2 23.50 -9.49 -3.43
N GLU A 3 24.31 -10.42 -2.96
CA GLU A 3 24.91 -11.49 -3.76
C GLU A 3 23.89 -12.44 -4.42
N THR A 4 22.63 -12.44 -3.95
CA THR A 4 21.61 -13.30 -4.57
C THR A 4 21.06 -12.72 -5.86
N GLU A 5 21.31 -11.43 -6.14
CA GLU A 5 20.81 -10.69 -7.31
C GLU A 5 19.27 -10.71 -7.45
N ARG A 6 18.56 -11.06 -6.37
CA ARG A 6 17.09 -11.09 -6.33
C ARG A 6 16.52 -9.74 -5.91
N PRO A 7 15.31 -9.39 -6.37
CA PRO A 7 14.58 -8.25 -5.85
C PRO A 7 14.43 -8.31 -4.32
N VAL A 8 14.52 -7.15 -3.68
CA VAL A 8 14.43 -7.01 -2.21
C VAL A 8 13.17 -6.23 -1.86
N ILE A 9 12.33 -6.81 -1.01
CA ILE A 9 11.23 -6.09 -0.36
C ILE A 9 11.76 -5.66 1.02
N MET A 10 11.87 -4.36 1.25
CA MET A 10 12.50 -3.80 2.44
C MET A 10 11.52 -2.91 3.22
N SER A 11 11.08 -3.41 4.37
CA SER A 11 10.27 -2.65 5.32
C SER A 11 11.09 -1.60 6.06
N ILE A 12 10.52 -0.40 6.24
CA ILE A 12 11.20 0.75 6.85
C ILE A 12 10.69 1.09 8.27
N GLY A 13 10.06 0.12 8.93
CA GLY A 13 9.63 0.23 10.32
C GLY A 13 10.83 0.55 11.22
N MET A 14 10.60 1.37 12.25
CA MET A 14 11.62 1.78 13.24
C MET A 14 12.86 2.49 12.67
N SER A 15 12.90 2.76 11.36
CA SER A 15 14.08 3.30 10.67
C SER A 15 13.96 4.81 10.47
N THR A 16 15.06 5.53 10.73
CA THR A 16 15.21 6.94 10.33
C THR A 16 15.47 7.06 8.83
N LEU A 17 15.28 8.25 8.27
CA LEU A 17 15.58 8.50 6.85
C LEU A 17 17.02 8.15 6.49
N GLU A 18 17.99 8.45 7.36
CA GLU A 18 19.41 8.18 7.09
C GLU A 18 19.73 6.68 7.07
N GLN A 19 19.10 5.91 7.96
CA GLN A 19 19.20 4.45 7.94
C GLN A 19 18.62 3.86 6.66
N ILE A 20 17.49 4.39 6.16
CA ILE A 20 16.89 3.97 4.89
C ILE A 20 17.86 4.28 3.73
N ARG A 21 18.46 5.48 3.69
CA ARG A 21 19.45 5.85 2.66
C ARG A 21 20.66 4.94 2.68
N THR A 22 21.17 4.64 3.87
CA THR A 22 22.31 3.74 4.05
C THR A 22 21.97 2.32 3.55
N ALA A 23 20.80 1.80 3.91
CA ALA A 23 20.36 0.48 3.45
C ALA A 23 20.21 0.41 1.92
N VAL A 24 19.59 1.42 1.31
CA VAL A 24 19.49 1.55 -0.15
C VAL A 24 20.88 1.58 -0.81
N LYS A 25 21.81 2.38 -0.28
CA LYS A 25 23.19 2.45 -0.80
C LYS A 25 23.89 1.09 -0.72
N THR A 26 23.77 0.40 0.40
CA THR A 26 24.37 -0.92 0.62
C THR A 26 23.83 -1.97 -0.35
N LEU A 27 22.54 -1.89 -0.68
CA LEU A 27 21.86 -2.82 -1.58
C LEU A 27 22.05 -2.52 -3.08
N GLY A 28 22.85 -1.51 -3.45
CA GLY A 28 23.17 -1.19 -4.85
C GLY A 28 22.71 0.18 -5.32
N GLY A 29 22.23 1.04 -4.40
CA GLY A 29 21.82 2.40 -4.71
C GLY A 29 20.57 2.47 -5.58
N ASN A 30 20.45 3.53 -6.38
CA ASN A 30 19.22 3.88 -7.10
C ASN A 30 18.76 2.85 -8.15
N ASN A 31 19.66 1.96 -8.60
CA ASN A 31 19.36 0.94 -9.60
C ASN A 31 19.06 -0.43 -8.97
N ALA A 32 19.11 -0.53 -7.64
CA ALA A 32 18.83 -1.79 -6.95
C ALA A 32 17.34 -2.15 -7.10
N PRO A 33 17.00 -3.43 -7.32
CA PRO A 33 15.61 -3.89 -7.47
C PRO A 33 14.90 -3.93 -6.10
N ILE A 34 14.70 -2.77 -5.48
CA ILE A 34 14.14 -2.62 -4.13
C ILE A 34 12.68 -2.14 -4.21
N THR A 35 11.83 -2.73 -3.37
CA THR A 35 10.52 -2.16 -2.99
C THR A 35 10.61 -1.70 -1.55
N LEU A 36 10.29 -0.43 -1.27
CA LEU A 36 10.30 0.12 0.08
C LEU A 36 8.89 0.02 0.69
N MET A 37 8.76 -0.68 1.82
CA MET A 37 7.46 -0.90 2.47
C MET A 37 7.31 0.06 3.66
N VAL A 38 6.31 0.93 3.60
CA VAL A 38 5.87 1.70 4.77
C VAL A 38 5.27 0.72 5.77
N CYS A 39 5.79 0.74 7.00
CA CYS A 39 5.19 0.01 8.10
C CYS A 39 5.43 0.70 9.45
N THR A 40 4.56 0.40 10.40
CA THR A 40 4.72 0.73 11.81
C THR A 40 4.79 -0.58 12.57
N SER A 41 5.92 -0.86 13.22
CA SER A 41 6.21 -2.14 13.90
C SER A 41 5.52 -2.22 15.27
N ALA A 42 4.18 -2.26 15.25
CA ALA A 42 3.32 -2.44 16.43
C ALA A 42 2.19 -3.42 16.08
N TYR A 43 1.88 -4.37 16.96
CA TYR A 43 1.03 -5.53 16.67
C TYR A 43 -0.04 -5.73 17.76
N PRO A 44 -1.29 -5.25 17.57
CA PRO A 44 -1.76 -4.46 16.43
C PRO A 44 -1.33 -2.98 16.50
N CYS A 45 -1.16 -2.35 15.34
CA CYS A 45 -0.90 -0.93 15.24
C CYS A 45 -2.21 -0.13 15.37
N PRO A 46 -2.32 0.85 16.29
CA PRO A 46 -3.45 1.76 16.34
C PRO A 46 -3.56 2.59 15.06
N ILE A 47 -4.79 2.87 14.61
CA ILE A 47 -5.07 3.60 13.35
C ILE A 47 -4.41 4.98 13.35
N ASP A 48 -4.41 5.70 14.47
CA ASP A 48 -3.80 7.03 14.61
C ASP A 48 -2.26 7.01 14.54
N LYS A 49 -1.63 5.82 14.62
CA LYS A 49 -0.18 5.62 14.52
C LYS A 49 0.28 5.05 13.19
N LEU A 50 -0.63 4.77 12.26
CA LEU A 50 -0.28 4.23 10.94
C LEU A 50 0.56 5.19 10.10
N ASN A 51 0.22 6.48 10.14
CA ASN A 51 0.91 7.54 9.39
C ASN A 51 1.07 7.20 7.89
N LEU A 52 -0.04 6.94 7.19
CA LEU A 52 -0.04 6.56 5.77
C LEU A 52 0.58 7.63 4.85
N ASN A 53 0.66 8.89 5.28
CA ASN A 53 1.37 9.96 4.57
C ASN A 53 2.88 9.68 4.38
N ARG A 54 3.45 8.70 5.10
CA ARG A 54 4.80 8.19 4.83
C ARG A 54 4.93 7.58 3.43
N ILE A 55 3.84 7.09 2.82
CA ILE A 55 3.83 6.61 1.43
C ILE A 55 4.20 7.75 0.48
N LEU A 56 3.53 8.90 0.62
CA LEU A 56 3.83 10.10 -0.17
C LEU A 56 5.24 10.62 0.10
N SER A 57 5.68 10.57 1.35
CA SER A 57 7.04 10.99 1.74
C SER A 57 8.10 10.09 1.09
N LEU A 58 7.92 8.76 1.10
CA LEU A 58 8.84 7.85 0.43
C LEU A 58 8.85 8.07 -1.07
N LYS A 59 7.68 8.25 -1.72
CA LYS A 59 7.63 8.61 -3.14
C LYS A 59 8.44 9.87 -3.45
N LYS A 60 8.41 10.87 -2.57
CA LYS A 60 9.19 12.12 -2.72
C LYS A 60 10.70 11.88 -2.55
N TYR A 61 11.12 11.15 -1.51
CA TYR A 61 12.55 10.95 -1.23
C TYR A 61 13.23 9.87 -2.08
N PHE A 62 12.44 8.93 -2.58
CA PHE A 62 12.87 7.71 -3.26
C PHE A 62 12.04 7.46 -4.53
N PRO A 63 11.94 8.43 -5.46
CA PRO A 63 11.00 8.37 -6.60
C PRO A 63 11.29 7.24 -7.61
N MET A 64 12.51 6.69 -7.58
CA MET A 64 12.94 5.58 -8.44
C MET A 64 12.49 4.21 -7.93
N PHE A 65 12.05 4.09 -6.67
CA PHE A 65 11.70 2.81 -6.06
C PHE A 65 10.18 2.62 -6.03
N ARG A 66 9.76 1.35 -6.14
CA ARG A 66 8.38 0.98 -5.83
C ARG A 66 8.14 1.18 -4.34
N ILE A 67 7.00 1.78 -4.01
CA ILE A 67 6.59 2.00 -2.63
C ILE A 67 5.43 1.05 -2.33
N GLY A 68 5.53 0.30 -1.25
CA GLY A 68 4.48 -0.56 -0.74
C GLY A 68 4.09 -0.23 0.69
N TYR A 69 3.19 -1.05 1.24
CA TYR A 69 2.64 -0.93 2.57
C TYR A 69 2.61 -2.31 3.24
N SER A 70 3.19 -2.39 4.44
CA SER A 70 3.13 -3.57 5.31
C SER A 70 2.33 -3.19 6.57
N GLY A 71 1.12 -3.73 6.65
CA GLY A 71 0.10 -3.36 7.62
C GLY A 71 0.03 -4.33 8.80
N HIS A 72 -0.04 -3.75 10.00
CA HIS A 72 -0.15 -4.46 11.27
C HIS A 72 -1.38 -4.00 12.09
N GLU A 73 -2.28 -3.24 11.49
CA GLU A 73 -3.51 -2.75 12.11
C GLU A 73 -4.65 -3.78 12.07
N VAL A 74 -5.70 -3.56 12.86
CA VAL A 74 -6.95 -4.29 12.70
C VAL A 74 -7.82 -3.62 11.63
N GLY A 75 -8.42 -4.42 10.74
CA GLY A 75 -9.30 -3.94 9.68
C GLY A 75 -8.59 -3.84 8.33
N LEU A 76 -9.38 -3.53 7.29
CA LEU A 76 -8.98 -3.61 5.88
C LEU A 76 -8.90 -2.24 5.19
N TRP A 77 -9.75 -1.30 5.61
CA TRP A 77 -9.95 -0.03 4.90
C TRP A 77 -8.70 0.84 4.88
N THR A 78 -7.92 0.87 5.95
CA THR A 78 -6.64 1.59 6.02
C THR A 78 -5.62 1.06 5.01
N THR A 79 -5.60 -0.25 4.79
CA THR A 79 -4.77 -0.86 3.75
C THR A 79 -5.27 -0.49 2.35
N LEU A 80 -6.58 -0.43 2.13
CA LEU A 80 -7.12 0.10 0.87
C LEU A 80 -6.75 1.57 0.66
N CYS A 81 -6.80 2.40 1.71
CA CYS A 81 -6.34 3.78 1.65
C CYS A 81 -4.85 3.86 1.30
N ALA A 82 -4.01 2.96 1.82
CA ALA A 82 -2.59 2.89 1.45
C ALA A 82 -2.41 2.64 -0.05
N VAL A 83 -3.20 1.74 -0.64
CA VAL A 83 -3.24 1.50 -2.09
C VAL A 83 -3.73 2.74 -2.84
N ALA A 84 -4.78 3.42 -2.36
CA ALA A 84 -5.26 4.65 -2.98
C ALA A 84 -4.24 5.82 -2.92
N MET A 85 -3.39 5.86 -1.89
CA MET A 85 -2.23 6.76 -1.80
C MET A 85 -1.06 6.30 -2.69
N GLY A 86 -1.24 5.17 -3.36
CA GLY A 86 -0.42 4.56 -4.40
C GLY A 86 0.72 3.70 -3.86
N ALA A 87 0.49 2.97 -2.78
CA ALA A 87 1.25 1.75 -2.48
C ALA A 87 1.00 0.72 -3.59
N GLN A 88 2.07 0.10 -4.09
CA GLN A 88 2.05 -0.85 -5.21
C GLN A 88 2.21 -2.30 -4.76
N VAL A 89 2.62 -2.50 -3.50
CA VAL A 89 2.75 -3.81 -2.86
C VAL A 89 2.07 -3.71 -1.50
N VAL A 90 1.26 -4.72 -1.17
CA VAL A 90 0.56 -4.81 0.11
C VAL A 90 1.00 -6.08 0.82
N GLU A 91 1.38 -5.96 2.08
CA GLU A 91 1.71 -7.06 2.97
C GLU A 91 0.82 -6.97 4.22
N ARG A 92 0.23 -8.11 4.61
CA ARG A 92 -0.62 -8.27 5.79
C ARG A 92 -0.34 -9.63 6.39
N HIS A 93 -0.32 -9.72 7.72
CA HIS A 93 -0.27 -11.02 8.38
C HIS A 93 -1.53 -11.83 8.08
N PHE A 94 -1.36 -13.15 7.96
CA PHE A 94 -2.43 -14.10 7.67
C PHE A 94 -2.48 -15.15 8.77
N THR A 95 -3.69 -15.52 9.19
CA THR A 95 -3.89 -16.58 10.16
C THR A 95 -5.12 -17.41 9.82
N LEU A 96 -5.20 -18.64 10.33
CA LEU A 96 -6.42 -19.45 10.24
C LEU A 96 -7.40 -19.11 11.35
N ASP A 97 -6.91 -18.62 12.49
CA ASP A 97 -7.70 -18.28 13.67
C ASP A 97 -6.95 -17.21 14.49
N ARG A 98 -7.60 -16.05 14.70
CA ARG A 98 -7.03 -14.92 15.46
C ARG A 98 -6.98 -15.15 16.97
N SER A 99 -7.69 -16.16 17.49
CA SER A 99 -7.69 -16.52 18.91
C SER A 99 -6.48 -17.35 19.34
N MET A 100 -5.69 -17.83 18.38
CA MET A 100 -4.45 -18.57 18.65
C MET A 100 -3.43 -17.70 19.41
N LYS A 101 -2.57 -18.37 20.19
CA LYS A 101 -1.57 -17.71 21.04
C LYS A 101 -0.52 -16.97 20.20
N GLY A 102 -0.37 -15.67 20.43
CA GLY A 102 0.68 -14.83 19.84
C GLY A 102 0.14 -13.46 19.41
N SER A 103 0.94 -12.40 19.54
CA SER A 103 0.53 -11.03 19.19
C SER A 103 0.17 -10.89 17.71
N ASP A 104 0.84 -11.65 16.85
CA ASP A 104 0.68 -11.55 15.39
C ASP A 104 -0.69 -12.08 14.94
N HIS A 105 -1.26 -13.07 15.64
CA HIS A 105 -2.60 -13.58 15.36
C HIS A 105 -3.66 -12.49 15.55
N ALA A 106 -3.52 -11.67 16.59
CA ALA A 106 -4.45 -10.57 16.85
C ALA A 106 -4.43 -9.50 15.73
N ALA A 107 -3.28 -9.26 15.10
CA ALA A 107 -3.11 -8.33 13.99
C ALA A 107 -3.37 -8.94 12.60
N SER A 108 -3.52 -10.27 12.52
CA SER A 108 -3.66 -11.02 11.27
C SER A 108 -5.06 -10.94 10.66
N LEU A 109 -5.11 -11.19 9.36
CA LEU A 109 -6.33 -11.44 8.61
C LEU A 109 -6.59 -12.95 8.48
N GLU A 110 -7.84 -13.35 8.69
CA GLU A 110 -8.32 -14.68 8.36
C GLU A 110 -8.61 -14.83 6.86
N PRO A 111 -8.83 -16.05 6.33
CA PRO A 111 -9.07 -16.29 4.91
C PRO A 111 -10.12 -15.36 4.28
N LYS A 112 -11.25 -15.15 4.97
CA LYS A 112 -12.32 -14.25 4.51
C LYS A 112 -11.87 -12.79 4.46
N GLY A 113 -11.11 -12.34 5.46
CA GLY A 113 -10.58 -10.98 5.53
C GLY A 113 -9.54 -10.71 4.43
N MET A 114 -8.66 -11.67 4.17
CA MET A 114 -7.68 -11.57 3.09
C MET A 114 -8.37 -11.57 1.71
N ALA A 115 -9.33 -12.47 1.48
CA ALA A 115 -10.09 -12.51 0.23
C ALA A 115 -10.86 -11.21 -0.02
N LEU A 116 -11.49 -10.66 1.03
CA LEU A 116 -12.16 -9.37 0.96
C LEU A 116 -11.19 -8.24 0.63
N LEU A 117 -10.03 -8.17 1.29
CA LEU A 117 -9.01 -7.16 0.98
C LEU A 117 -8.57 -7.20 -0.48
N VAL A 118 -8.27 -8.40 -1.00
CA VAL A 118 -7.90 -8.57 -2.42
C VAL A 118 -9.01 -8.10 -3.34
N ARG A 119 -10.27 -8.46 -3.05
CA ARG A 119 -11.44 -8.01 -3.84
C ARG A 119 -11.53 -6.48 -3.87
N GLU A 120 -11.44 -5.82 -2.72
CA GLU A 120 -11.55 -4.36 -2.64
C GLU A 120 -10.40 -3.64 -3.35
N ILE A 121 -9.17 -4.18 -3.28
CA ILE A 121 -8.03 -3.64 -4.01
C ILE A 121 -8.27 -3.72 -5.53
N ARG A 122 -8.77 -4.86 -6.03
CA ARG A 122 -9.07 -5.04 -7.46
C ARG A 122 -10.21 -4.13 -7.91
N ALA A 123 -11.26 -4.00 -7.12
CA ALA A 123 -12.35 -3.06 -7.39
C ALA A 123 -11.86 -1.60 -7.44
N PHE A 124 -10.94 -1.22 -6.54
CA PHE A 124 -10.32 0.11 -6.60
C PHE A 124 -9.46 0.31 -7.86
N GLU A 125 -8.68 -0.69 -8.26
CA GLU A 125 -7.88 -0.61 -9.49
C GLU A 125 -8.72 -0.42 -10.76
N GLU A 126 -9.92 -1.00 -10.80
CA GLU A 126 -10.91 -0.77 -11.86
C GLU A 126 -11.51 0.65 -11.76
N ALA A 127 -11.79 1.13 -10.54
CA ALA A 127 -12.47 2.40 -10.29
C ALA A 127 -11.57 3.65 -10.40
N GLN A 128 -10.25 3.53 -10.18
CA GLN A 128 -9.34 4.68 -10.08
C GLN A 128 -9.25 5.54 -11.37
N GLY A 129 -9.49 4.92 -12.53
CA GLY A 129 -9.47 5.59 -13.83
C GLY A 129 -8.11 6.20 -14.22
N VAL A 130 -8.13 7.14 -15.17
CA VAL A 130 -6.93 7.80 -15.74
C VAL A 130 -6.81 9.28 -15.35
N GLY A 131 -7.74 9.81 -14.55
CA GLY A 131 -7.70 11.18 -14.03
C GLY A 131 -8.09 12.30 -15.01
N ASN A 132 -8.64 11.96 -16.18
CA ASN A 132 -9.13 12.97 -17.12
C ASN A 132 -10.39 13.64 -16.58
N LEU A 133 -10.43 14.98 -16.64
CA LEU A 133 -11.63 15.74 -16.32
C LEU A 133 -12.55 15.77 -17.53
N GLY A 134 -13.83 15.48 -17.31
CA GLY A 134 -14.84 15.48 -18.35
C GLY A 134 -15.86 14.36 -18.15
N PRO A 135 -16.91 14.35 -18.98
CA PRO A 135 -17.91 13.30 -18.94
C PRO A 135 -17.34 11.97 -19.43
N VAL A 136 -17.80 10.88 -18.84
CA VAL A 136 -17.56 9.53 -19.35
C VAL A 136 -18.66 9.13 -20.34
N ASP A 137 -18.39 8.13 -21.19
CA ASP A 137 -19.29 7.80 -22.30
C ASP A 137 -20.73 7.46 -21.88
N ILE A 138 -20.89 6.86 -20.69
CA ILE A 138 -22.21 6.53 -20.14
C ILE A 138 -23.06 7.77 -19.80
N GLU A 139 -22.44 8.94 -19.63
CA GLU A 139 -23.14 10.20 -19.37
C GLU A 139 -23.64 10.88 -20.65
N ARG A 140 -23.16 10.49 -21.85
CA ARG A 140 -23.49 11.18 -23.11
C ARG A 140 -25.01 11.31 -23.36
N PRO A 141 -25.83 10.26 -23.20
CA PRO A 141 -27.28 10.39 -23.41
C PRO A 141 -27.94 11.36 -22.42
N ALA A 142 -27.48 11.36 -21.17
CA ALA A 142 -27.96 12.29 -20.16
C ALA A 142 -27.52 13.73 -20.48
N MET A 143 -26.31 13.92 -20.99
CA MET A 143 -25.85 15.23 -21.44
C MET A 143 -26.69 15.78 -22.59
N ASP A 144 -26.93 14.96 -23.62
CA ASP A 144 -27.69 15.36 -24.80
C ASP A 144 -29.14 15.74 -24.48
N SER A 145 -29.74 15.10 -23.47
CA SER A 145 -31.12 15.36 -23.04
C SER A 145 -31.25 16.49 -22.03
N LEU A 146 -30.27 16.68 -21.13
CA LEU A 146 -30.38 17.60 -20.01
C LEU A 146 -29.66 18.93 -20.22
N ARG A 147 -28.66 19.02 -21.11
CA ARG A 147 -27.89 20.24 -21.32
C ARG A 147 -28.49 21.07 -22.46
N ARG A 148 -28.82 22.33 -22.15
CA ARG A 148 -29.36 23.30 -23.13
C ARG A 148 -28.33 23.82 -24.12
N TYR A 149 -27.05 23.76 -23.77
CA TYR A 149 -25.93 24.19 -24.59
C TYR A 149 -24.97 23.01 -24.76
N LYS A 150 -24.63 22.71 -26.01
CA LYS A 150 -23.74 21.62 -26.41
C LYS A 150 -22.30 22.10 -26.51
#